data_AF-A0A3Q2YS77-F1
#
_entry.id   AF-A0A3Q2YS77-F1
#
_cell.length_a   1.000
_cell.length_b   1.000
_cell.length_c   1.000
_cell.angle_alpha   90.00
_cell.angle_beta   90.00
_cell.angle_gamma   90.00
#
_symmetry.space_group_name_H-M   'P 1'
#
loop_
_entity.id
_entity.type
_entity.pdbx_description
1 polymer ?
#
loop_
_entity_poly.entity_id
_entity_poly.type
_entity_poly.pdbx_seq_one_letter_code
_entity_poly.pdbx_strand_id
1 'polypeptide(L)'
;MLVKGSGFHLDLLLIVALGGTSALFGLPWMAAATVRSVTHVNALTVMSKAVAPGDKPRIQEVKEQRVTGLLVSVMVGMSIVIGDLLRKIPLAVLFGIFLYMGVMSLNGIQLSERIMLLLMPPKYHPDHSYVRKVRTLRMHLFTCIQMVCLAVLWAVMSTQASLAFPFVLILTVPVKMFLLPRIFTSREMICVFFI
;
A
#
# COMPACT_ATOMS: atom_id res chain seq x y z
N MET A 1 -7.49 6.55 13.89
CA MET A 1 -6.76 7.57 13.11
C MET A 1 -5.37 7.73 13.72
N LEU A 2 -4.33 7.96 12.91
CA LEU A 2 -2.99 8.32 13.42
C LEU A 2 -3.10 9.68 14.12
N VAL A 3 -2.52 9.79 15.31
CA VAL A 3 -2.74 10.93 16.21
C VAL A 3 -1.56 11.91 16.16
N LYS A 4 -0.37 11.46 15.75
CA LYS A 4 0.81 12.32 15.62
C LYS A 4 1.02 12.82 14.19
N GLY A 5 1.55 14.05 14.08
CA GLY A 5 1.86 14.68 12.81
C GLY A 5 2.94 13.96 12.00
N SER A 6 2.87 14.07 10.68
CA SER A 6 3.82 13.48 9.73
C SER A 6 5.03 14.39 9.50
N GLY A 7 6.25 13.84 9.57
CA GLY A 7 7.50 14.56 9.33
C GLY A 7 8.14 14.27 7.97
N PHE A 8 7.45 14.58 6.85
CA PHE A 8 7.93 14.23 5.50
C PHE A 8 9.30 14.81 5.14
N HIS A 9 9.57 16.08 5.51
CA HIS A 9 10.86 16.71 5.22
C HIS A 9 12.01 16.06 6.00
N LEU A 10 11.76 15.71 7.26
CA LEU A 10 12.74 15.03 8.11
C LEU A 10 13.06 13.63 7.58
N ASP A 11 12.04 12.89 7.12
CA ASP A 11 12.20 11.56 6.54
C ASP A 11 13.05 11.60 5.27
N LEU A 12 12.78 12.55 4.37
CA LEU A 12 13.58 12.74 3.15
C LEU A 12 15.04 13.10 3.48
N LEU A 13 15.27 14.02 4.40
CA LEU A 13 16.61 14.40 4.85
C LEU A 13 17.37 13.20 5.42
N LEU A 14 16.69 12.40 6.25
CA LEU A 14 17.29 11.23 6.89
C LEU A 14 17.65 10.14 5.86
N ILE A 15 16.77 9.84 4.91
CA ILE A 15 17.02 8.84 3.85
C ILE A 15 18.21 9.26 2.99
N VAL A 16 18.28 10.53 2.58
CA VAL A 16 19.38 11.03 1.73
C VAL A 16 20.69 11.10 2.49
N ALA A 17 20.69 11.56 3.74
CA ALA A 17 21.91 11.64 4.56
C ALA A 17 22.46 10.24 4.91
N LEU A 18 21.60 9.31 5.32
CA LEU A 18 22.00 7.94 5.61
C LEU A 18 22.40 7.19 4.33
N GLY A 19 21.70 7.41 3.22
CA GLY A 19 22.07 6.84 1.91
C GLY A 19 23.42 7.38 1.40
N GLY A 20 23.68 8.67 1.58
CA GLY A 20 24.95 9.29 1.23
C GLY A 20 26.10 8.75 2.07
N THR A 21 25.92 8.65 3.38
CA THR A 21 26.95 8.06 4.26
C THR A 21 27.15 6.57 3.97
N SER A 22 26.10 5.78 3.73
CA SER A 22 26.25 4.37 3.36
C SER A 22 27.01 4.19 2.06
N ALA A 23 26.79 5.05 1.07
CA ALA A 23 27.54 5.03 -0.19
C ALA A 23 29.04 5.31 0.00
N LEU A 24 29.41 6.20 0.93
CA LEU A 24 30.83 6.45 1.26
C LEU A 24 31.52 5.20 1.83
N PHE A 25 30.79 4.37 2.57
CA PHE A 25 31.28 3.10 3.12
C PHE A 25 31.10 1.91 2.15
N GLY A 26 30.66 2.14 0.91
CA GLY A 26 30.43 1.07 -0.08
C GLY A 26 29.20 0.19 0.19
N LEU A 27 28.31 0.62 1.08
CA LEU A 27 27.07 -0.07 1.41
C LEU A 27 25.92 0.31 0.45
N PRO A 28 24.95 -0.58 0.20
CA PRO A 28 23.84 -0.31 -0.71
C PRO A 28 22.92 0.79 -0.17
N TRP A 29 22.37 1.59 -1.09
CA TRP A 29 21.37 2.60 -0.76
C TRP A 29 20.05 1.94 -0.33
N MET A 30 19.52 2.35 0.81
CA MET A 30 18.25 1.84 1.36
C MET A 30 17.11 2.85 1.13
N ALA A 31 15.97 2.37 0.65
CA ALA A 31 14.75 3.16 0.48
C ALA A 31 13.61 2.59 1.35
N ALA A 32 12.61 3.43 1.63
CA ALA A 32 11.43 3.00 2.37
C ALA A 32 10.63 1.95 1.57
N ALA A 33 10.31 0.81 2.20
CA ALA A 33 9.60 -0.29 1.57
C ALA A 33 8.11 -0.25 1.93
N THR A 34 7.24 0.03 0.96
CA THR A 34 5.80 0.23 1.15
C THR A 34 5.12 -0.97 1.82
N VAL A 35 5.29 -2.19 1.28
CA VAL A 35 4.67 -3.42 1.83
C VAL A 35 5.14 -3.69 3.26
N ARG A 36 6.44 -3.49 3.54
CA ARG A 36 7.00 -3.67 4.89
C ARG A 36 6.42 -2.65 5.86
N SER A 37 6.32 -1.39 5.45
CA SER A 37 5.76 -0.33 6.29
C SER A 37 4.29 -0.56 6.58
N VAL A 38 3.49 -0.93 5.58
CA VAL A 38 2.05 -1.22 5.74
C VAL A 38 1.84 -2.42 6.65
N THR A 39 2.58 -3.51 6.46
CA THR A 39 2.47 -4.72 7.31
C THR A 39 2.90 -4.45 8.75
N HIS A 40 3.94 -3.66 8.97
CA HIS A 40 4.34 -3.23 10.32
C HIS A 40 3.25 -2.38 11.00
N VAL A 41 2.62 -1.45 10.28
CA VAL A 41 1.49 -0.67 10.80
C VAL A 41 0.28 -1.56 11.07
N ASN A 42 -0.04 -2.50 10.19
CA ASN A 42 -1.13 -3.46 10.38
C ASN A 42 -0.90 -4.35 11.61
N ALA A 43 0.34 -4.77 11.88
CA ALA A 43 0.69 -5.52 13.10
C ALA A 43 0.50 -4.71 14.39
N LEU A 44 0.59 -3.37 14.30
CA LEU A 44 0.37 -2.44 15.41
C LEU A 44 -1.08 -1.92 15.50
N THR A 45 -1.93 -2.33 14.56
CA THR A 45 -3.32 -1.89 14.49
C THR A 45 -4.19 -2.76 15.38
N VAL A 46 -4.86 -2.14 16.35
CA VAL A 46 -5.82 -2.81 17.23
C VAL A 46 -7.20 -2.70 16.58
N MET A 47 -7.72 -3.85 16.15
CA MET A 47 -9.09 -3.97 15.68
C MET A 47 -10.03 -4.07 16.90
N SER A 48 -11.12 -3.30 16.88
CA SER A 48 -12.14 -3.32 17.93
C SER A 48 -12.73 -4.71 18.08
N LYS A 49 -12.92 -5.16 19.33
CA LYS A 49 -13.50 -6.46 19.68
C LYS A 49 -15.04 -6.48 19.75
N ALA A 50 -15.74 -5.37 19.50
CA ALA A 50 -17.20 -5.31 19.68
C ALA A 50 -17.94 -6.18 18.64
N VAL A 51 -18.58 -7.31 19.00
CA VAL A 51 -19.77 -7.52 19.86
C VAL A 51 -21.07 -7.06 19.17
N ALA A 52 -21.43 -7.78 18.11
CA ALA A 52 -22.76 -8.24 17.68
C ALA A 52 -22.54 -9.15 16.44
N PRO A 53 -23.31 -10.24 16.23
CA PRO A 53 -23.14 -11.07 15.05
C PRO A 53 -23.43 -10.25 13.77
N GLY A 54 -22.41 -9.96 12.97
CA GLY A 54 -22.56 -9.26 11.67
C GLY A 54 -21.92 -7.87 11.57
N ASP A 55 -21.36 -7.30 12.64
CA ASP A 55 -20.69 -6.01 12.56
C ASP A 55 -19.23 -6.16 12.10
N LYS A 56 -18.79 -5.34 11.13
CA LYS A 56 -17.42 -5.43 10.59
C LYS A 56 -16.43 -4.87 11.62
N PRO A 57 -15.28 -5.53 11.87
CA PRO A 57 -14.29 -5.04 12.83
C PRO A 57 -13.79 -3.66 12.42
N ARG A 58 -14.01 -2.67 13.30
CA ARG A 58 -13.56 -1.29 13.09
C ARG A 58 -12.15 -1.12 13.66
N ILE A 59 -11.30 -0.38 12.95
CA ILE A 59 -9.98 0.01 13.46
C ILE A 59 -10.19 0.93 14.67
N GLN A 60 -9.79 0.46 15.85
CA GLN A 60 -9.95 1.23 17.08
C GLN A 60 -8.80 2.24 17.18
N GLU A 61 -7.57 1.74 17.20
CA GLU A 61 -6.37 2.55 17.38
C GLU A 61 -5.15 1.89 16.71
N VAL A 62 -4.18 2.70 16.29
CA VAL A 62 -2.88 2.24 15.80
C VAL A 62 -1.84 2.61 16.84
N LYS A 63 -1.11 1.62 17.37
CA LYS A 63 -0.06 1.87 18.37
C LYS A 63 1.19 2.41 17.69
N GLU A 64 1.41 3.72 17.78
CA GLU A 64 2.61 4.37 17.25
C GLU A 64 3.82 4.14 18.19
N GLN A 65 4.70 3.20 17.84
CA GLN A 65 5.86 2.81 18.64
C GLN A 65 7.16 2.96 17.86
N ARG A 66 8.19 3.55 18.49
CA ARG A 66 9.56 3.63 17.93
C ARG A 66 10.40 2.40 18.27
N VAL A 67 10.07 1.72 19.37
CA VAL A 67 10.85 0.60 19.92
C VAL A 67 10.80 -0.62 18.99
N THR A 68 9.66 -0.91 18.35
CA THR A 68 9.53 -2.07 17.46
C THR A 68 10.45 -1.96 16.26
N GLY A 69 10.51 -0.78 15.61
CA GLY A 69 11.43 -0.52 14.50
C GLY A 69 12.91 -0.59 14.89
N LEU A 70 13.26 -0.09 16.08
CA LEU A 70 14.61 -0.19 16.62
C LEU A 70 14.99 -1.65 16.90
N LEU A 71 14.09 -2.41 17.55
CA LEU A 71 14.31 -3.80 17.92
C LEU A 71 14.49 -4.68 16.68
N VAL A 72 13.66 -4.49 15.64
CA VAL A 72 13.83 -5.20 14.36
C VAL A 72 15.19 -4.89 13.74
N SER A 73 15.60 -3.62 13.72
CA SER A 73 16.92 -3.24 13.18
C SER A 73 18.08 -3.87 13.95
N VAL A 74 17.99 -3.91 15.28
CA VAL A 74 19.00 -4.55 16.14
C VAL A 74 19.02 -6.08 15.93
N MET A 75 17.86 -6.73 15.83
CA MET A 75 17.80 -8.17 15.56
C MET A 75 18.35 -8.53 14.18
N VAL A 76 18.13 -7.69 13.16
CA VAL A 76 18.77 -7.84 11.85
C VAL A 76 20.29 -7.72 11.96
N GLY A 77 20.82 -6.79 12.77
CA GLY A 77 22.25 -6.71 13.05
C GLY A 77 22.81 -7.95 13.78
N MET A 78 22.06 -8.48 14.76
CA MET A 78 22.45 -9.70 15.49
C MET A 78 22.29 -10.99 14.68
N SER A 79 21.69 -10.94 13.48
CA SER A 79 21.46 -12.12 12.64
C SER A 79 22.74 -12.88 12.27
N ILE A 80 23.89 -12.19 12.24
CA ILE A 80 25.21 -12.79 11.98
C ILE A 80 25.56 -13.83 13.06
N VAL A 81 25.24 -13.55 14.32
CA VAL A 81 25.54 -14.44 15.47
C VAL A 81 24.52 -15.57 15.57
N ILE A 82 23.27 -15.32 15.15
CA ILE A 82 22.15 -16.28 15.24
C ILE A 82 22.03 -17.12 13.94
N GLY A 83 23.01 -17.03 13.03
CA GLY A 83 22.96 -17.62 11.69
C GLY A 83 22.65 -19.12 11.66
N ASP A 84 23.23 -19.90 12.58
CA ASP A 84 23.01 -21.36 12.67
C ASP A 84 21.55 -21.74 12.99
N LEU A 85 20.87 -20.88 13.76
CA LEU A 85 19.45 -21.06 14.05
C LEU A 85 18.58 -20.60 12.87
N LEU A 86 18.93 -19.48 12.23
CA LEU A 86 18.21 -18.95 11.06
C LEU A 86 18.27 -19.92 9.87
N ARG A 87 19.38 -20.65 9.71
CA ARG A 87 19.55 -21.64 8.62
C ARG A 87 18.58 -22.82 8.72
N LYS A 88 18.03 -23.11 9.90
CA LYS A 88 17.02 -24.17 10.08
C LYS A 88 15.66 -23.79 9.51
N ILE A 89 15.42 -22.52 9.19
CA ILE A 89 14.15 -22.05 8.68
C ILE A 89 14.08 -22.33 7.16
N PRO A 90 13.15 -23.18 6.70
CA PRO A 90 13.05 -23.50 5.28
C PRO A 90 12.56 -22.28 4.49
N LEU A 91 13.15 -22.05 3.31
CA LEU A 91 12.79 -20.94 2.42
C LEU A 91 11.31 -20.97 2.01
N ALA A 92 10.69 -22.15 1.96
CA ALA A 92 9.26 -22.30 1.69
C ALA A 92 8.37 -21.52 2.69
N VAL A 93 8.75 -21.48 3.97
CA VAL A 93 8.02 -20.74 5.00
C VAL A 93 8.14 -19.24 4.78
N LEU A 94 9.32 -18.75 4.37
CA LEU A 94 9.52 -17.33 4.04
C LEU A 94 8.64 -16.91 2.86
N PHE A 95 8.54 -17.73 1.80
CA PHE A 95 7.62 -17.44 0.69
C PHE A 95 6.16 -17.39 1.13
N GLY A 96 5.74 -18.27 2.05
CA GLY A 96 4.40 -18.20 2.66
C GLY A 96 4.14 -16.89 3.39
N ILE A 97 5.12 -16.41 4.19
CA ILE A 97 5.02 -15.13 4.89
C ILE A 97 5.01 -13.96 3.91
N PHE A 98 5.84 -13.98 2.86
CA PHE A 98 5.84 -12.96 1.81
C PHE A 98 4.50 -12.89 1.05
N LEU A 99 3.92 -14.05 0.72
CA LEU A 99 2.60 -14.12 0.09
C LEU A 99 1.53 -13.52 1.01
N TYR A 100 1.51 -13.89 2.29
CA TYR A 100 0.59 -13.34 3.27
C TYR A 100 0.74 -11.81 3.40
N MET A 101 1.97 -11.30 3.50
CA MET A 101 2.24 -9.87 3.53
C MET A 101 1.77 -9.16 2.26
N GLY A 102 1.97 -9.77 1.08
CA GLY A 102 1.48 -9.25 -0.19
C GLY A 102 -0.04 -9.13 -0.22
N VAL A 103 -0.75 -10.21 0.11
CA VAL A 103 -2.22 -10.23 0.13
C VAL A 103 -2.78 -9.27 1.17
N MET A 104 -2.22 -9.25 2.38
CA MET A 104 -2.67 -8.35 3.45
C MET A 104 -2.41 -6.88 3.13
N SER A 105 -1.35 -6.57 2.37
CA SER A 105 -1.08 -5.19 1.91
C SER A 105 -2.07 -4.70 0.86
N LEU A 106 -2.82 -5.59 0.18
CA LEU A 106 -3.87 -5.22 -0.76
C LEU A 106 -5.19 -4.88 -0.04
N ASN A 107 -5.38 -5.36 1.20
CA ASN A 107 -6.52 -5.01 2.03
C ASN A 107 -6.42 -3.55 2.48
N GLY A 108 -7.49 -2.77 2.26
CA GLY A 108 -7.53 -1.33 2.52
C GLY A 108 -7.12 -0.45 1.34
N ILE A 109 -6.71 -1.04 0.20
CA ILE A 109 -6.56 -0.30 -1.05
C ILE A 109 -7.92 -0.23 -1.76
N GLN A 110 -8.43 0.98 -1.98
CA GLN A 110 -9.72 1.21 -2.63
C GLN A 110 -9.83 0.60 -4.03
N LEU A 111 -8.73 0.57 -4.79
CA LEU A 111 -8.68 -0.09 -6.10
C LEU A 111 -9.03 -1.58 -5.97
N SER A 112 -8.43 -2.29 -5.01
CA SER A 112 -8.68 -3.72 -4.76
C SER A 112 -10.15 -3.96 -4.37
N GLU A 113 -10.70 -3.11 -3.51
CA GLU A 113 -12.11 -3.18 -3.12
C GLU A 113 -13.05 -2.99 -4.32
N ARG A 114 -12.73 -2.04 -5.22
CA ARG A 114 -13.52 -1.81 -6.44
C ARG A 114 -13.40 -2.94 -7.47
N ILE A 115 -12.23 -3.57 -7.57
CA ILE A 115 -12.05 -4.78 -8.40
C ILE A 115 -12.91 -5.93 -7.84
N MET A 116 -12.94 -6.10 -6.52
CA MET A 116 -13.79 -7.11 -5.88
C MET A 116 -15.28 -6.82 -6.09
N LEU A 117 -15.70 -5.55 -6.01
CA LEU A 117 -17.06 -5.13 -6.34
C LEU A 117 -17.42 -5.38 -7.82
N LEU A 118 -16.46 -5.28 -8.74
CA LEU A 118 -16.67 -5.57 -10.15
C LEU A 118 -17.02 -7.04 -10.40
N LEU A 119 -16.44 -7.94 -9.62
CA LEU A 119 -16.68 -9.38 -9.69
C LEU A 119 -17.94 -9.81 -8.92
N MET A 120 -18.51 -8.92 -8.09
CA MET A 120 -19.68 -9.22 -7.27
C MET A 120 -20.99 -8.87 -8.00
N PRO A 121 -22.00 -9.76 -8.01
CA PRO A 121 -23.28 -9.43 -8.62
C PRO A 121 -23.98 -8.26 -7.90
N PRO A 122 -24.77 -7.44 -8.63
CA PRO A 122 -25.43 -6.25 -8.10
C PRO A 122 -26.33 -6.49 -6.88
N LYS A 123 -26.80 -7.74 -6.69
CA LYS A 123 -27.65 -8.15 -5.57
C LYS A 123 -26.93 -8.15 -4.20
N TYR A 124 -25.61 -8.26 -4.18
CA TYR A 124 -24.83 -8.33 -2.95
C TYR A 124 -24.01 -7.07 -2.69
N HIS A 125 -24.32 -5.96 -3.36
CA HIS A 125 -23.57 -4.74 -3.14
C HIS A 125 -23.74 -4.28 -1.68
N PRO A 126 -22.65 -4.09 -0.93
CA PRO A 126 -22.72 -3.57 0.44
C PRO A 126 -23.24 -2.13 0.47
N ASP A 127 -23.87 -1.76 1.59
CA ASP A 127 -24.41 -0.40 1.87
C ASP A 127 -23.29 0.64 2.07
N HIS A 128 -22.43 0.82 1.09
CA HIS A 128 -21.49 1.93 1.04
C HIS A 128 -22.09 3.08 0.21
N SER A 129 -21.98 4.32 0.71
CA SER A 129 -22.49 5.56 0.09
C SER A 129 -22.11 5.74 -1.39
N TYR A 130 -21.03 5.08 -1.81
CA TYR A 130 -20.52 5.03 -3.18
C TYR A 130 -21.46 4.31 -4.16
N VAL A 131 -22.05 3.17 -3.76
CA VAL A 131 -22.90 2.34 -4.63
C VAL A 131 -24.22 3.02 -4.96
N ARG A 132 -24.77 3.81 -4.02
CA ARG A 132 -26.11 4.40 -4.15
C ARG A 132 -26.16 5.66 -5.02
N LYS A 133 -25.01 6.31 -5.27
CA LYS A 133 -24.92 7.63 -5.92
C LYS A 133 -24.40 7.63 -7.35
N VAL A 134 -23.65 6.62 -7.79
CA VAL A 134 -23.05 6.56 -9.14
C VAL A 134 -23.55 5.35 -9.93
N ARG A 135 -23.74 5.53 -11.24
CA ARG A 135 -24.14 4.43 -12.14
C ARG A 135 -23.05 3.35 -12.18
N THR A 136 -23.43 2.08 -12.07
CA THR A 136 -22.51 0.91 -12.10
C THR A 136 -21.56 0.93 -13.31
N LEU A 137 -22.06 1.30 -14.50
CA LEU A 137 -21.23 1.43 -15.70
C LEU A 137 -20.09 2.45 -15.57
N ARG A 138 -20.32 3.56 -14.87
CA ARG A 138 -19.33 4.62 -14.66
C ARG A 138 -18.24 4.17 -13.68
N MET A 139 -18.61 3.38 -12.67
CA MET A 139 -17.65 2.76 -11.75
C MET A 139 -16.74 1.76 -12.50
N HIS A 140 -17.31 0.88 -13.34
CA HIS A 140 -16.54 -0.08 -14.12
C HIS A 140 -15.56 0.58 -15.10
N LEU A 141 -15.99 1.65 -15.78
CA LEU A 141 -15.12 2.41 -16.67
C LEU A 141 -13.92 2.99 -15.94
N PHE A 142 -14.13 3.54 -14.74
CA PHE A 142 -13.07 4.09 -13.91
C PHE A 142 -12.05 3.02 -13.49
N THR A 143 -12.52 1.87 -12.99
CA THR A 143 -11.63 0.74 -12.66
C THR A 143 -10.89 0.21 -13.88
N CYS A 144 -11.52 0.16 -15.04
CA CYS A 144 -10.87 -0.28 -16.28
C CYS A 144 -9.70 0.66 -16.67
N ILE A 145 -9.92 1.98 -16.62
CA ILE A 145 -8.87 2.97 -16.86
C ILE A 145 -7.72 2.81 -15.84
N GLN A 146 -8.04 2.57 -14.56
CA GLN A 146 -7.02 2.32 -13.54
C GLN A 146 -6.24 1.02 -13.79
N MET A 147 -6.90 -0.04 -14.26
CA MET A 147 -6.25 -1.31 -14.62
C MET A 147 -5.33 -1.16 -15.83
N VAL A 148 -5.75 -0.43 -16.86
CA VAL A 148 -4.89 -0.11 -18.02
C VAL A 148 -3.65 0.67 -17.59
N CYS A 149 -3.84 1.67 -16.73
CA CYS A 149 -2.74 2.44 -16.17
C CYS A 149 -1.76 1.56 -15.35
N LEU A 150 -2.28 0.65 -14.54
CA LEU A 150 -1.46 -0.30 -13.79
C LEU A 150 -0.71 -1.26 -14.72
N ALA A 151 -1.35 -1.74 -15.79
CA ALA A 151 -0.74 -2.60 -16.78
C ALA A 151 0.40 -1.89 -17.54
N VAL A 152 0.24 -0.61 -17.87
CA VAL A 152 1.31 0.22 -18.46
C VAL A 152 2.49 0.36 -17.52
N LEU A 153 2.24 0.66 -16.23
CA LEU A 153 3.31 0.74 -15.22
C LEU A 153 4.03 -0.61 -15.05
N TRP A 154 3.28 -1.72 -15.07
CA TRP A 154 3.86 -3.05 -14.99
C TRP A 154 4.70 -3.39 -16.22
N ALA A 155 4.24 -3.05 -17.42
CA ALA A 155 4.99 -3.24 -18.65
C ALA A 155 6.31 -2.47 -18.63
N VAL A 156 6.30 -1.20 -18.19
CA VAL A 156 7.53 -0.41 -18.04
C VAL A 156 8.47 -1.07 -17.03
N MET A 157 7.96 -1.54 -15.90
CA MET A 157 8.78 -2.19 -14.87
C MET A 157 9.38 -3.53 -15.34
N SER A 158 8.68 -4.26 -16.23
CA SER A 158 9.18 -5.50 -16.82
C SER A 158 10.26 -5.28 -17.90
N THR A 159 10.46 -4.05 -18.36
CA THR A 159 11.50 -3.70 -19.34
C THR A 159 12.75 -3.17 -18.66
N GLN A 160 13.86 -3.07 -19.40
CA GLN A 160 15.11 -2.47 -18.93
C GLN A 160 14.95 -0.96 -18.57
N ALA A 161 13.82 -0.35 -18.94
CA ALA A 161 13.45 1.01 -18.57
C ALA A 161 12.86 1.13 -17.15
N SER A 162 13.08 0.15 -16.26
CA SER A 162 12.59 0.18 -14.87
C SER A 162 13.06 1.43 -14.09
N LEU A 163 14.21 2.01 -14.45
CA LEU A 163 14.71 3.28 -13.91
C LEU A 163 13.78 4.47 -14.21
N ALA A 164 12.97 4.40 -15.27
CA ALA A 164 12.02 5.44 -15.65
C ALA A 164 10.69 5.35 -14.87
N PHE A 165 10.50 4.33 -14.03
CA PHE A 165 9.29 4.12 -13.23
C PHE A 165 8.76 5.38 -12.52
N PRO A 166 9.57 6.16 -11.75
CA PRO A 166 9.06 7.35 -11.07
C PRO A 166 8.54 8.42 -12.04
N PHE A 167 9.15 8.57 -13.22
CA PHE A 167 8.69 9.53 -14.23
C PHE A 167 7.36 9.10 -14.86
N VAL A 168 7.21 7.81 -15.17
CA VAL A 168 5.95 7.27 -15.71
C VAL A 168 4.83 7.35 -14.67
N LEU A 169 5.14 7.13 -13.39
CA LEU A 169 4.20 7.31 -12.29
C LEU A 169 3.76 8.78 -12.17
N ILE A 170 4.70 9.72 -12.22
CA ILE A 170 4.39 11.16 -12.20
C ILE A 170 3.54 11.54 -13.41
N LEU A 171 3.89 11.07 -14.62
CA LEU A 171 3.16 11.34 -15.88
C LEU A 171 1.73 10.77 -15.86
N THR A 172 1.52 9.68 -15.14
CA THR A 172 0.20 9.09 -14.96
C THR A 172 -0.76 10.01 -14.19
N VAL A 173 -0.26 10.86 -13.28
CA VAL A 173 -1.07 11.77 -12.46
C VAL A 173 -1.79 12.85 -13.31
N PRO A 174 -1.12 13.65 -14.16
CA PRO A 174 -1.79 14.62 -15.02
C PRO A 174 -2.68 13.92 -16.05
N VAL A 175 -2.29 12.76 -16.59
CA VAL A 175 -3.17 11.98 -17.48
C VAL A 175 -4.48 11.68 -16.77
N LYS A 176 -4.44 11.24 -15.50
CA LYS A 176 -5.68 11.06 -14.71
C LYS A 176 -6.40 12.38 -14.47
N MET A 177 -5.69 13.44 -14.11
CA MET A 177 -6.28 14.74 -13.81
C MET A 177 -6.94 15.42 -15.00
N PHE A 178 -6.50 15.16 -16.25
CA PHE A 178 -7.10 15.72 -17.47
C PHE A 178 -8.12 14.78 -18.13
N LEU A 179 -7.91 13.46 -18.06
CA LEU A 179 -8.80 12.47 -18.68
C LEU A 179 -10.08 12.25 -17.86
N LEU A 180 -9.99 12.25 -16.52
CA LEU A 180 -11.15 12.07 -15.64
C LEU A 180 -12.20 13.19 -15.74
N PRO A 181 -11.87 14.49 -15.72
CA PRO A 181 -12.86 15.57 -15.83
C PRO A 181 -13.51 15.66 -17.21
N ARG A 182 -12.89 15.10 -18.25
CA ARG A 182 -13.48 15.00 -19.60
C ARG A 182 -14.60 13.94 -19.67
N ILE A 183 -14.55 12.93 -18.82
CA ILE A 183 -15.44 11.75 -18.89
C ILE A 183 -16.47 11.76 -17.73
N PHE A 184 -16.14 12.33 -16.58
CA PHE A 184 -16.92 12.28 -15.33
C PHE A 184 -17.31 13.67 -14.83
N THR A 185 -18.49 13.76 -14.22
CA THR A 185 -18.99 15.01 -13.63
C THR A 185 -18.24 15.33 -12.34
N SER A 186 -18.08 16.61 -11.98
CA SER A 186 -17.37 17.04 -10.74
C SER A 186 -17.88 16.37 -9.46
N ARG A 187 -19.19 16.05 -9.38
CA ARG A 187 -19.79 15.32 -8.25
C ARG A 187 -19.36 13.85 -8.18
N GLU A 188 -19.13 13.21 -9.32
CA GLU A 188 -18.68 11.82 -9.40
C GLU A 188 -17.20 11.72 -9.02
N MET A 189 -16.37 12.68 -9.46
CA MET A 189 -14.95 12.72 -9.11
C MET A 189 -14.70 12.89 -7.61
N ILE A 190 -15.46 13.76 -6.92
CA ILE A 190 -15.35 13.94 -5.47
C ILE A 190 -15.67 12.64 -4.72
N CYS A 191 -16.67 11.88 -5.18
CA CYS A 191 -17.05 10.61 -4.53
C CYS A 191 -16.06 9.46 -4.81
N VAL A 192 -15.31 9.56 -5.91
CA VAL A 192 -14.36 8.55 -6.39
C VAL A 192 -12.94 8.80 -5.88
N PHE A 193 -12.57 10.06 -5.63
CA PHE A 193 -11.19 10.48 -5.30
C PHE A 193 -10.98 10.87 -3.82
N PHE A 194 -12.05 11.20 -3.08
CA PHE A 194 -11.98 11.80 -1.73
C PHE A 194 -12.60 10.96 -0.60
N ILE A 195 -12.72 9.65 -0.82
CA ILE A 195 -12.80 8.65 0.26
C ILE A 195 -11.39 8.11 0.46
#